data_AF-A0AA91EC93-F1
#
_entry.id   AF-A0AA91EC93-F1
#
_cell.length_a   1.000
_cell.length_b   1.000
_cell.length_c   1.000
_cell.angle_alpha   90.00
_cell.angle_beta   90.00
_cell.angle_gamma   90.00
#
_symmetry.space_group_name_H-M   'P 1'
#
loop_
_entity.id
_entity.type
_entity.pdbx_description
1 polymer ?
#
loop_
_entity_poly.entity_id
_entity_poly.type
_entity_poly.pdbx_seq_one_letter_code
_entity_poly.pdbx_strand_id
1 'polypeptide(L)'
;MATKHINDELWNRIEALTVKANAMHGLLRPIKEAEVLHLVLQRGLELLTDDDLLQLGKYRRPIGFVLRRPGEEMVKLDMLNMADAATVLLRSGPATLCIWSRDDILREASEAVIRERLPDAALLSEGDDRARFQTLLPGFWNAAHRGETAVISLRADSADYAIARITDLMCEALLGYKGQRAWRPGEDEQGN
;
A
#
# COMPACT_ATOMS: atom_id res chain seq x y z
N MET A 1 -21.25 5.12 27.97
CA MET A 1 -20.05 4.28 27.75
C MET A 1 -20.38 3.28 26.65
N ALA A 2 -19.72 3.39 25.51
CA ALA A 2 -20.03 2.58 24.33
C ALA A 2 -19.31 1.22 24.40
N THR A 3 -19.78 0.31 25.24
CA THR A 3 -19.52 -1.11 25.05
C THR A 3 -20.39 -1.57 23.89
N LYS A 4 -19.87 -1.46 22.66
CA LYS A 4 -20.38 -2.20 21.51
C LYS A 4 -20.51 -3.66 21.95
N HIS A 5 -21.73 -4.18 21.95
CA HIS A 5 -22.03 -5.56 22.34
C HIS A 5 -21.05 -6.52 21.65
N ILE A 6 -20.21 -7.19 22.44
CA ILE A 6 -19.56 -8.41 21.98
C ILE A 6 -20.72 -9.35 21.64
N ASN A 7 -20.77 -9.86 20.40
CA ASN A 7 -21.80 -10.80 19.96
C ASN A 7 -21.85 -11.99 20.94
N ASP A 8 -23.06 -12.42 21.33
CA ASP A 8 -23.31 -13.51 22.28
C ASP A 8 -22.50 -14.78 21.95
N GLU A 9 -22.27 -15.06 20.65
CA GLU A 9 -21.45 -16.18 20.22
C GLU A 9 -19.98 -16.08 20.68
N LEU A 10 -19.38 -14.88 20.60
CA LEU A 10 -18.01 -14.63 21.06
C LEU A 10 -17.93 -14.72 22.57
N TRP A 11 -18.94 -14.21 23.27
CA TRP A 11 -18.99 -14.30 24.73
C TRP A 11 -19.06 -15.76 25.20
N ASN A 12 -19.92 -16.57 24.60
CA ASN A 12 -20.02 -18.01 24.89
C ASN A 12 -18.69 -18.75 24.67
N ARG A 13 -17.90 -18.35 23.66
CA ARG A 13 -16.56 -18.92 23.43
C ARG A 13 -15.57 -18.53 24.53
N ILE A 14 -15.60 -17.29 25.02
CA ILE A 14 -14.77 -16.85 26.14
C ILE A 14 -15.14 -17.60 27.43
N GLU A 15 -16.43 -17.79 27.70
CA GLU A 15 -16.90 -18.58 28.85
C GLU A 15 -16.39 -20.03 28.77
N ALA A 16 -16.53 -20.69 27.61
CA ALA A 16 -16.06 -22.06 27.41
C ALA A 16 -14.53 -22.19 27.60
N LEU A 17 -13.76 -21.23 27.08
CA LEU A 17 -12.30 -21.18 27.29
C LEU A 17 -11.94 -20.98 28.76
N THR A 18 -12.72 -20.18 29.49
CA THR A 18 -12.52 -19.93 30.93
C THR A 18 -12.78 -21.18 31.75
N VAL A 19 -13.86 -21.91 31.47
CA VAL A 19 -14.15 -23.20 32.12
C VAL A 19 -13.02 -24.20 31.85
N LYS A 20 -12.56 -24.29 30.60
CA LYS A 20 -11.45 -25.18 30.22
C LYS A 20 -10.14 -24.81 30.90
N ALA A 21 -9.82 -23.52 30.99
CA ALA A 21 -8.62 -23.03 31.67
C ALA A 21 -8.68 -23.39 33.16
N ASN A 22 -9.82 -23.15 33.82
CA ASN A 22 -10.03 -23.48 35.24
C ASN A 22 -10.04 -24.99 35.55
N ALA A 23 -10.33 -25.83 34.55
CA ALA A 23 -10.24 -27.28 34.68
C ALA A 23 -8.80 -27.83 34.58
N MET A 24 -7.81 -27.01 34.22
CA MET A 24 -6.40 -27.44 34.19
C MET A 24 -5.84 -27.60 35.61
N HIS A 25 -5.12 -28.70 35.86
CA HIS A 25 -4.53 -28.97 37.15
C HIS A 25 -3.37 -28.02 37.48
N GLY A 26 -3.25 -27.61 38.75
CA GLY A 26 -2.14 -26.79 39.25
C GLY A 26 -2.39 -25.28 39.31
N LEU A 27 -3.64 -24.84 39.15
CA LEU A 27 -4.00 -23.43 39.31
C LEU A 27 -3.94 -22.99 40.77
N LEU A 28 -3.20 -21.91 41.03
CA LEU A 28 -3.12 -21.25 42.34
C LEU A 28 -4.41 -20.49 42.70
N ARG A 29 -5.16 -20.05 41.68
CA ARG A 29 -6.44 -19.36 41.83
C ARG A 29 -7.30 -19.54 40.58
N PRO A 30 -8.63 -19.44 40.69
CA PRO A 30 -9.52 -19.43 39.53
C PRO A 30 -9.23 -18.23 38.63
N ILE A 31 -9.20 -18.49 37.33
CA ILE A 31 -9.07 -17.52 36.25
C ILE A 31 -10.46 -16.94 35.94
N LYS A 32 -10.54 -15.62 35.80
CA LYS A 32 -11.79 -14.91 35.48
C LYS A 32 -11.97 -14.78 33.97
N GLU A 33 -13.22 -14.69 33.51
CA GLU A 33 -13.55 -14.46 32.08
C GLU A 33 -12.89 -13.20 31.52
N ALA A 34 -12.81 -12.13 32.32
CA ALA A 34 -12.10 -10.91 31.92
C ALA A 34 -10.60 -11.15 31.69
N GLU A 35 -9.95 -12.03 32.44
CA GLU A 35 -8.53 -12.36 32.25
C GLU A 35 -8.32 -13.17 30.97
N VAL A 36 -9.24 -14.10 30.67
CA VAL A 36 -9.24 -14.85 29.40
C VAL A 36 -9.53 -13.94 28.21
N LEU A 37 -10.50 -13.03 28.33
CA LEU A 37 -10.79 -12.04 27.30
C LEU A 37 -9.58 -11.16 27.02
N HIS A 38 -8.91 -10.64 28.05
CA HIS A 38 -7.68 -9.85 27.86
C HIS A 38 -6.59 -10.65 27.15
N LEU A 39 -6.38 -11.91 27.54
CA LEU A 39 -5.40 -12.78 26.90
C LEU A 39 -5.74 -13.03 25.42
N VAL A 40 -7.02 -13.33 25.12
CA VAL A 40 -7.50 -13.55 23.75
C VAL A 40 -7.35 -12.29 22.91
N LEU A 41 -7.68 -11.11 23.47
CA LEU A 41 -7.50 -9.83 22.77
C LEU A 41 -6.02 -9.54 22.52
N GLN A 42 -5.15 -9.73 23.50
CA GLN A 42 -3.70 -9.53 23.34
C GLN A 42 -3.12 -10.45 22.26
N ARG A 43 -3.43 -11.75 22.33
CA ARG A 43 -3.00 -12.72 21.32
C ARG A 43 -3.60 -12.46 19.94
N GLY A 44 -4.87 -12.04 19.89
CA GLY A 44 -5.53 -11.65 18.65
C GLY A 44 -4.86 -10.45 18.01
N LEU A 45 -4.54 -9.41 18.79
CA LEU A 45 -3.83 -8.23 18.32
C LEU A 45 -2.40 -8.55 17.82
N GLU A 46 -1.71 -9.50 18.45
CA GLU A 46 -0.39 -9.99 18.01
C GLU A 46 -0.45 -10.74 16.66
N LEU A 47 -1.59 -11.34 16.33
CA LEU A 47 -1.79 -12.16 15.13
C LEU A 47 -2.42 -11.41 13.96
N LEU A 48 -2.95 -10.21 14.19
CA LEU A 48 -3.56 -9.40 13.14
C LEU A 48 -2.50 -8.95 12.12
N THR A 49 -2.74 -9.30 10.86
CA THR A 49 -1.95 -8.83 9.73
C THR A 49 -2.63 -7.66 9.02
N ASP A 50 -1.88 -6.96 8.17
CA ASP A 50 -2.46 -5.92 7.31
C ASP A 50 -3.56 -6.47 6.39
N ASP A 51 -3.48 -7.74 5.97
CA ASP A 51 -4.53 -8.40 5.17
C ASP A 51 -5.82 -8.60 5.98
N ASP A 52 -5.74 -8.89 7.27
CA ASP A 52 -6.91 -9.00 8.15
C ASP A 52 -7.56 -7.62 8.36
N LEU A 53 -6.75 -6.56 8.43
CA LEU A 53 -7.24 -5.19 8.55
C LEU A 53 -7.95 -4.72 7.26
N LEU A 54 -7.53 -5.17 6.08
CA LEU A 54 -8.22 -4.88 4.81
C LEU A 54 -9.69 -5.35 4.83
N GLN A 55 -10.00 -6.44 5.53
CA GLN A 55 -11.36 -6.97 5.65
C GLN A 55 -12.29 -6.03 6.44
N LEU A 56 -11.75 -5.09 7.23
CA LEU A 56 -12.53 -4.11 7.96
C LEU A 56 -13.04 -2.96 7.09
N GLY A 57 -12.90 -3.05 5.75
CA GLY A 57 -13.51 -2.17 4.74
C GLY A 57 -13.08 -0.70 4.77
N LYS A 58 -12.31 -0.30 5.78
CA LYS A 58 -11.83 1.07 6.03
C LYS A 58 -10.31 1.20 6.02
N TYR A 59 -9.59 0.07 6.12
CA TYR A 59 -8.14 0.07 5.99
C TYR A 59 -7.81 -0.02 4.51
N ARG A 60 -7.41 1.10 3.91
CA ARG A 60 -6.77 1.11 2.60
C ARG A 60 -5.27 1.11 2.85
N ARG A 61 -4.57 0.10 2.36
CA ARG A 61 -3.10 0.06 2.43
C ARG A 61 -2.56 1.39 1.90
N PRO A 62 -1.58 2.01 2.56
CA PRO A 62 -0.98 3.26 2.12
C PRO A 62 -0.08 3.09 0.89
N ILE A 63 -0.35 2.05 0.10
CA ILE A 63 0.37 1.62 -1.09
C ILE A 63 -0.65 1.06 -2.09
N GLY A 64 -0.37 1.25 -3.37
CA GLY A 64 -1.12 0.62 -4.45
C GLY A 64 -0.34 0.62 -5.74
N PHE A 65 -1.01 0.17 -6.79
CA PHE A 65 -0.37 -0.14 -8.06
C PHE A 65 -1.21 0.37 -9.22
N VAL A 66 -0.56 0.93 -10.23
CA VAL A 66 -1.20 1.31 -11.49
C VAL A 66 -0.45 0.63 -12.63
N LEU A 67 -1.14 -0.19 -13.40
CA LEU A 67 -0.58 -0.84 -14.58
C LEU A 67 -0.94 -0.02 -15.82
N ARG A 68 0.06 0.25 -16.65
CA ARG A 68 -0.11 0.89 -17.96
C ARG A 68 0.41 -0.03 -19.05
N ARG A 69 -0.42 -0.28 -20.06
CA ARG A 69 -0.04 -0.94 -21.31
C ARG A 69 -0.12 0.06 -22.48
N PRO A 70 0.72 -0.07 -23.51
CA PRO A 70 0.66 0.81 -24.69
C PRO A 70 -0.72 0.72 -25.37
N GLY A 71 -1.36 1.86 -25.63
CA GLY A 71 -2.65 1.92 -26.33
C GLY A 71 -3.87 1.50 -25.50
N GLU A 72 -3.70 1.16 -24.22
CA GLU A 72 -4.79 0.78 -23.32
C GLU A 72 -4.98 1.78 -22.18
N GLU A 73 -6.16 1.71 -21.54
CA GLU A 73 -6.42 2.47 -20.31
C GLU A 73 -5.54 1.97 -19.15
N MET A 74 -5.18 2.89 -18.26
CA MET A 74 -4.45 2.54 -17.04
C MET A 74 -5.37 1.79 -16.08
N VAL A 75 -4.88 0.67 -15.55
CA VAL A 75 -5.63 -0.19 -14.63
C VAL A 75 -5.13 0.04 -13.21
N LYS A 76 -6.03 0.49 -12.32
CA LYS A 76 -5.76 0.59 -10.88
C LYS A 76 -5.85 -0.79 -10.26
N LEU A 77 -4.79 -1.20 -9.58
CA LEU A 77 -4.62 -2.51 -8.94
C LEU A 77 -4.49 -2.36 -7.41
N ASP A 78 -5.09 -1.31 -6.84
CA ASP A 78 -4.97 -0.93 -5.41
C ASP A 78 -5.45 -2.00 -4.42
N MET A 79 -6.23 -2.97 -4.88
CA MET A 79 -6.71 -4.09 -4.06
C MET A 79 -5.73 -5.27 -4.02
N LEU A 80 -4.70 -5.27 -4.88
CA LEU A 80 -3.70 -6.33 -4.93
C LEU A 80 -2.61 -6.12 -3.88
N ASN A 81 -2.06 -7.22 -3.38
CA ASN A 81 -0.80 -7.19 -2.65
C ASN A 81 0.39 -7.09 -3.64
N MET A 82 1.59 -6.87 -3.10
CA MET A 82 2.83 -6.70 -3.89
C MET A 82 3.14 -7.92 -4.77
N ALA A 83 2.89 -9.12 -4.24
CA ALA A 83 3.15 -10.39 -4.91
C ALA A 83 2.23 -10.59 -6.13
N ASP A 84 0.94 -10.30 -5.98
CA ASP A 84 -0.07 -10.40 -7.02
C ASP A 84 0.13 -9.34 -8.09
N ALA A 85 0.49 -8.11 -7.71
CA ALA A 85 0.84 -7.05 -8.64
C ALA A 85 2.05 -7.45 -9.52
N ALA A 86 3.08 -8.06 -8.92
CA ALA A 86 4.22 -8.60 -9.67
C ALA A 86 3.81 -9.72 -10.64
N THR A 87 2.92 -10.62 -10.22
CA THR A 87 2.40 -11.70 -11.08
C THR A 87 1.57 -11.15 -12.23
N VAL A 88 0.75 -10.12 -12.00
CA VAL A 88 0.02 -9.44 -13.08
C VAL A 88 1.00 -8.81 -14.06
N LEU A 89 2.01 -8.08 -13.58
CA LEU A 89 3.03 -7.47 -14.44
C LEU A 89 3.76 -8.52 -15.30
N LEU A 90 4.19 -9.63 -14.70
CA LEU A 90 4.84 -10.75 -15.39
C LEU A 90 3.98 -11.29 -16.55
N ARG A 91 2.67 -11.38 -16.35
CA ARG A 91 1.72 -11.92 -17.34
C ARG A 91 1.25 -10.89 -18.37
N SER A 92 1.53 -9.62 -18.16
CA SER A 92 1.00 -8.52 -18.97
C SER A 92 1.79 -8.26 -20.26
N GLY A 93 2.98 -8.85 -20.42
CA GLY A 93 3.91 -8.49 -21.48
C GLY A 93 4.55 -7.11 -21.24
N PRO A 94 5.00 -6.39 -22.29
CA PRO A 94 5.58 -5.05 -22.16
C PRO A 94 4.60 -4.07 -21.53
N ALA A 95 4.88 -3.69 -20.28
CA ALA A 95 4.03 -2.81 -19.50
C ALA A 95 4.85 -1.98 -18.50
N THR A 96 4.28 -0.85 -18.09
CA THR A 96 4.83 -0.02 -17.02
C THR A 96 3.96 -0.19 -15.78
N LEU A 97 4.55 -0.67 -14.69
CA LEU A 97 3.91 -0.72 -13.38
C LEU A 97 4.36 0.46 -12.54
N CYS A 98 3.41 1.24 -12.06
CA CYS A 98 3.63 2.32 -11.11
C CYS A 98 3.28 1.82 -9.71
N ILE A 99 4.26 1.79 -8.81
CA ILE A 99 4.09 1.56 -7.36
C ILE A 99 3.97 2.94 -6.71
N TRP A 100 2.83 3.21 -6.08
CA TRP A 100 2.64 4.44 -5.32
C TRP A 100 2.51 4.10 -3.85
N SER A 101 3.22 4.82 -2.98
CA SER A 101 3.10 4.68 -1.52
C SER A 101 3.50 5.97 -0.83
N ARG A 102 2.85 6.32 0.29
CA ARG A 102 3.32 7.43 1.16
C ARG A 102 4.43 7.00 2.12
N ASP A 103 4.57 5.69 2.31
CA ASP A 103 5.52 5.06 3.22
C ASP A 103 6.68 4.47 2.42
N ASP A 104 7.90 4.94 2.70
CA ASP A 104 9.11 4.46 2.04
C ASP A 104 9.42 3.00 2.38
N ILE A 105 9.11 2.52 3.58
CA ILE A 105 9.40 1.14 3.99
C ILE A 105 8.57 0.18 3.14
N LEU A 106 7.27 0.45 2.99
CA LEU A 106 6.39 -0.38 2.16
C LEU A 106 6.74 -0.29 0.67
N ARG A 107 7.19 0.89 0.23
CA ARG A 107 7.65 1.12 -1.14
C ARG A 107 8.90 0.30 -1.42
N GLU A 108 9.93 0.41 -0.60
CA GLU A 108 11.19 -0.34 -0.71
C GLU A 108 10.96 -1.85 -0.61
N ALA A 109 10.09 -2.31 0.29
CA ALA A 109 9.68 -3.71 0.37
C ALA A 109 9.04 -4.20 -0.94
N SER A 110 8.18 -3.38 -1.55
CA SER A 110 7.58 -3.72 -2.85
C SER A 110 8.62 -3.76 -3.96
N GLU A 111 9.58 -2.84 -3.97
CA GLU A 111 10.67 -2.86 -4.93
C GLU A 111 11.54 -4.11 -4.77
N ALA A 112 11.81 -4.55 -3.53
CA ALA A 112 12.54 -5.79 -3.28
C ALA A 112 11.80 -7.01 -3.86
N VAL A 113 10.48 -7.10 -3.65
CA VAL A 113 9.63 -8.16 -4.23
C VAL A 113 9.67 -8.12 -5.76
N ILE A 114 9.62 -6.93 -6.36
CA ILE A 114 9.74 -6.78 -7.82
C ILE A 114 11.12 -7.22 -8.31
N ARG A 115 12.21 -6.79 -7.66
CA ARG A 115 13.57 -7.21 -8.05
C ARG A 115 13.75 -8.72 -7.96
N GLU A 116 13.15 -9.36 -6.96
CA GLU A 116 13.18 -10.81 -6.78
C GLU A 116 12.38 -11.55 -7.86
N ARG A 117 11.15 -11.11 -8.14
CA ARG A 117 10.22 -11.82 -9.05
C ARG A 117 10.38 -11.47 -10.52
N LEU A 118 10.93 -10.29 -10.81
CA LEU A 118 11.08 -9.71 -12.14
C LEU A 118 12.47 -9.07 -12.27
N PRO A 119 13.55 -9.87 -12.25
CA PRO A 119 14.92 -9.36 -12.28
C PRO A 119 15.25 -8.58 -13.56
N ASP A 120 14.56 -8.88 -14.66
CA ASP A 120 14.73 -8.22 -15.96
C ASP A 120 13.94 -6.90 -16.08
N ALA A 121 13.04 -6.59 -15.14
CA ALA A 121 12.28 -5.36 -15.17
C ALA A 121 13.16 -4.18 -14.74
N ALA A 122 13.23 -3.14 -15.57
CA ALA A 122 13.94 -1.92 -15.20
C ALA A 122 13.17 -1.19 -14.09
N LEU A 123 13.80 -0.94 -12.94
CA LEU A 123 13.18 -0.27 -11.80
C LEU A 123 13.76 1.13 -11.58
N LEU A 124 12.87 2.13 -11.53
CA LEU A 124 13.20 3.53 -11.21
C LEU A 124 12.52 3.92 -9.89
N SER A 125 13.31 4.30 -8.89
CA SER A 125 12.84 4.67 -7.54
C SER A 125 13.04 6.16 -7.27
N GLU A 126 12.00 6.85 -6.79
CA GLU A 126 12.10 8.26 -6.34
C GLU A 126 12.96 8.39 -5.07
N GLY A 127 13.07 7.32 -4.27
CA GLY A 127 13.80 7.31 -3.01
C GLY A 127 15.32 7.44 -3.14
N ASP A 128 15.88 7.09 -4.30
CA ASP A 128 17.34 7.04 -4.49
C ASP A 128 17.92 8.44 -4.73
N ASP A 129 17.35 9.18 -5.69
CA ASP A 129 17.74 10.55 -6.05
C ASP A 129 16.63 11.18 -6.89
N ARG A 130 16.01 12.23 -6.39
CA ARG A 130 14.90 12.93 -7.06
C ARG A 130 15.30 13.54 -8.40
N ALA A 131 16.50 14.11 -8.52
CA ALA A 131 16.94 14.76 -9.76
C ALA A 131 17.18 13.71 -10.86
N ARG A 132 17.82 12.60 -10.49
CA ARG A 132 17.98 11.44 -11.38
C ARG A 132 16.64 10.80 -11.73
N PHE A 133 15.75 10.62 -10.75
CA PHE A 133 14.40 10.09 -10.96
C PHE A 133 13.66 10.89 -12.03
N GLN A 134 13.59 12.21 -11.84
CA GLN A 134 12.93 13.13 -12.77
C GLN A 134 13.54 13.08 -14.17
N THR A 135 14.86 13.03 -14.28
CA THR A 135 15.56 12.98 -15.57
C THR A 135 15.27 11.68 -16.33
N LEU A 136 15.19 10.55 -15.63
CA LEU A 136 15.00 9.24 -16.25
C LEU A 136 13.52 8.86 -16.44
N LEU A 137 12.61 9.53 -15.73
CA LEU A 137 11.18 9.21 -15.71
C LEU A 137 10.55 9.10 -17.11
N PRO A 138 10.78 10.04 -18.07
CA PRO A 138 10.20 9.92 -19.41
C PRO A 138 10.63 8.64 -20.15
N GLY A 139 11.86 8.16 -19.92
CA GLY A 139 12.39 6.95 -20.51
C GLY A 139 11.72 5.68 -19.99
N PHE A 140 11.51 5.62 -18.67
CA PHE A 140 10.82 4.51 -17.99
C PHE A 140 9.31 4.50 -18.27
N TRP A 141 8.69 5.67 -18.31
CA TRP A 141 7.26 5.80 -18.62
C TRP A 141 6.93 5.27 -20.02
N ASN A 142 7.87 5.43 -20.96
CA ASN A 142 7.71 4.99 -22.35
C ASN A 142 8.36 3.62 -22.65
N ALA A 143 8.91 2.92 -21.66
CA ALA A 143 9.59 1.63 -21.85
C ALA A 143 8.71 0.58 -22.55
N ALA A 144 7.43 0.50 -22.18
CA ALA A 144 6.50 -0.43 -22.79
C ALA A 144 6.30 -0.21 -24.31
N HIS A 145 6.47 1.04 -24.80
CA HIS A 145 6.40 1.32 -26.24
C HIS A 145 7.63 0.79 -27.01
N ARG A 146 8.73 0.51 -26.30
CA ARG A 146 9.94 -0.13 -26.84
C ARG A 146 9.93 -1.65 -26.66
N GLY A 147 8.84 -2.22 -26.14
CA GLY A 147 8.75 -3.64 -25.83
C GLY A 147 9.39 -4.04 -24.50
N GLU A 148 9.71 -3.07 -23.64
CA GLU A 148 10.35 -3.29 -22.34
C GLU A 148 9.33 -3.26 -21.19
N THR A 149 9.58 -4.04 -20.14
CA THR A 149 8.83 -3.95 -18.88
C THR A 149 9.58 -3.05 -17.91
N ALA A 150 8.88 -2.05 -17.36
CA ALA A 150 9.46 -1.10 -16.42
C ALA A 150 8.60 -0.93 -15.17
N VAL A 151 9.26 -0.63 -14.07
CA VAL A 151 8.64 -0.33 -12.78
C VAL A 151 9.07 1.06 -12.34
N ILE A 152 8.09 1.90 -12.00
CA ILE A 152 8.31 3.24 -11.46
C ILE A 152 7.76 3.23 -10.04
N SER A 153 8.60 3.58 -9.07
CA SER A 153 8.25 3.62 -7.66
C SER A 153 8.36 5.06 -7.18
N LEU A 154 7.25 5.61 -6.68
CA LEU A 154 7.18 7.01 -6.26
C LEU A 154 6.32 7.23 -5.02
N ARG A 155 6.52 8.38 -4.39
CA ARG A 155 5.76 8.83 -3.23
C ARG A 155 4.44 9.47 -3.65
N ALA A 156 3.33 8.84 -3.28
CA ALA A 156 1.99 9.37 -3.51
C ALA A 156 0.95 8.71 -2.58
N ASP A 157 -0.14 9.42 -2.31
CA ASP A 157 -1.22 8.98 -1.41
C ASP A 157 -2.35 8.21 -2.11
N SER A 158 -2.37 8.20 -3.44
CA SER A 158 -3.38 7.52 -4.24
C SER A 158 -2.90 7.30 -5.68
N ALA A 159 -3.57 6.39 -6.40
CA ALA A 159 -3.33 6.15 -7.81
C ALA A 159 -3.50 7.43 -8.66
N ASP A 160 -4.56 8.21 -8.44
CA ASP A 160 -4.83 9.42 -9.21
C ASP A 160 -3.75 10.48 -8.98
N TYR A 161 -3.34 10.65 -7.73
CA TYR A 161 -2.25 11.58 -7.41
C TYR A 161 -0.91 11.09 -7.96
N ALA A 162 -0.65 9.78 -7.95
CA ALA A 162 0.56 9.20 -8.54
C ALA A 162 0.63 9.47 -10.05
N ILE A 163 -0.47 9.27 -10.78
CA ILE A 163 -0.56 9.56 -12.22
C ILE A 163 -0.33 11.05 -12.49
N ALA A 164 -1.03 11.93 -11.77
CA ALA A 164 -0.87 13.37 -11.93
C ALA A 164 0.58 13.81 -11.66
N ARG A 165 1.20 13.28 -10.59
CA ARG A 165 2.60 13.58 -10.24
C ARG A 165 3.58 13.09 -11.29
N ILE A 166 3.36 11.91 -11.88
CA ILE A 166 4.18 11.43 -13.00
C ILE A 166 4.06 12.39 -14.19
N THR A 167 2.84 12.80 -14.53
CA THR A 167 2.61 13.78 -15.60
C THR A 167 3.33 15.09 -15.33
N ASP A 168 3.22 15.65 -14.13
CA ASP A 168 3.88 16.90 -13.75
C ASP A 168 5.40 16.79 -13.83
N LEU A 169 5.98 15.70 -13.27
CA LEU A 169 7.42 15.47 -13.30
C LEU A 169 7.95 15.28 -14.73
N MET A 170 7.17 14.64 -15.60
CA MET A 170 7.52 14.51 -17.03
C MET A 170 7.46 15.87 -17.74
N CYS A 171 6.44 16.69 -17.48
CA CYS A 171 6.36 18.05 -18.04
C CYS A 171 7.52 18.92 -17.57
N GLU A 172 7.87 18.86 -16.29
CA GLU A 172 9.04 19.52 -15.73
C GLU A 172 10.33 19.07 -16.42
N ALA A 173 10.53 17.76 -16.58
CA ALA A 173 11.73 17.19 -17.17
C ALA A 173 11.90 17.52 -18.66
N LEU A 174 10.81 17.49 -19.44
CA LEU A 174 10.84 17.66 -20.89
C LEU A 174 10.75 19.12 -21.33
N LEU A 175 10.03 19.96 -20.59
CA LEU A 175 9.72 21.33 -21.00
C LEU A 175 10.41 22.38 -20.11
N GLY A 176 11.12 21.96 -19.05
CA GLY A 176 11.60 22.88 -18.01
C GLY A 176 10.46 23.55 -17.22
N TYR A 177 9.24 23.01 -17.34
CA TYR A 177 8.02 23.58 -16.78
C TYR A 177 7.96 23.30 -15.28
N LYS A 178 8.48 24.17 -14.40
CA LYS A 178 8.27 24.05 -12.95
C LYS A 178 6.78 24.19 -12.66
N GLY A 179 6.09 23.11 -12.27
CA GLY A 179 4.64 23.07 -12.16
C GLY A 179 4.10 24.24 -11.35
N GLN A 180 3.13 24.98 -11.89
CA GLN A 180 2.32 25.89 -11.07
C GLN A 180 1.60 25.04 -10.04
N ARG A 181 1.87 25.31 -8.75
CA ARG A 181 1.08 24.77 -7.63
C ARG A 181 -0.39 24.87 -8.00
N ALA A 182 -1.13 23.77 -7.84
CA ALA A 182 -2.59 23.77 -7.99
C ALA A 182 -3.16 25.02 -7.30
N TRP A 183 -3.75 25.91 -8.09
CA TRP A 183 -4.33 27.15 -7.60
C TRP A 183 -5.29 26.83 -6.46
N ARG A 184 -4.98 27.32 -5.27
CA ARG A 184 -5.88 27.31 -4.11
C ARG A 184 -6.54 28.68 -4.06
N PRO A 185 -7.88 28.79 -4.11
CA PRO A 185 -8.53 30.05 -3.78
C PRO A 185 -8.26 30.32 -2.30
N GLY A 186 -7.48 31.37 -2.00
CA GLY A 186 -7.42 31.91 -0.63
C GLY A 186 -6.10 32.54 -0.15
N GLU A 187 -4.97 32.44 -0.87
CA GLU A 187 -3.69 32.95 -0.33
C GLU A 187 -3.15 34.24 -0.99
N ASP A 188 -3.74 34.72 -2.09
CA ASP A 188 -3.25 35.92 -2.81
C ASP A 188 -4.16 37.17 -2.67
N GLU A 189 -5.09 37.20 -1.69
CA GLU A 189 -5.94 38.39 -1.43
C GLU A 189 -5.50 39.24 -0.22
N GLN A 190 -4.25 39.13 0.23
CA GLN A 190 -3.65 40.10 1.16
C GLN A 190 -2.17 40.24 0.80
N GLY A 191 -1.61 41.35 0.34
CA GLY A 191 -2.02 42.73 0.15
C GLY A 191 -0.73 43.49 -0.26
N ASN A 192 -0.91 44.66 -0.88
CA ASN A 192 0.12 45.60 -1.35
C ASN A 192 1.44 45.66 -0.58
#